data_AF-A0A365UAC5-F1
#
_entry.id   AF-A0A365UAC5-F1
#
_cell.length_a   1.000
_cell.length_b   1.000
_cell.length_c   1.000
_cell.angle_alpha   90.00
_cell.angle_beta   90.00
_cell.angle_gamma   90.00
#
_symmetry.space_group_name_H-M   'P 1'
#
loop_
_entity.id
_entity.type
_entity.pdbx_description
1 polymer ?
#
loop_
_entity_poly.entity_id
_entity_poly.type
_entity_poly.pdbx_seq_one_letter_code
_entity_poly.pdbx_strand_id
1 'polypeptide(L)' 'MPGIGRILAVASGKGGVGKSTVTTNLALALAERGLSVGIVDADLYGPSIPGMLGVPTNEPPRIGPDDKVIPAEA' A
#
# COMPACT_ATOMS: atom_id res chain seq x y z
N MET A 1 3.28 7.99 -14.90
CA MET A 1 3.49 8.39 -13.51
C MET A 1 4.83 9.12 -13.40
N PRO A 2 4.87 10.42 -13.67
CA PRO A 2 6.09 11.21 -13.44
C PRO A 2 6.41 11.21 -11.94
N GLY A 3 7.69 11.12 -11.58
CA GLY A 3 8.15 11.22 -10.18
C GLY A 3 8.27 9.89 -9.41
N ILE A 4 7.87 8.75 -9.97
CA ILE A 4 8.10 7.43 -9.35
C ILE A 4 9.39 6.84 -9.91
N GLY A 5 10.39 6.61 -9.05
CA GLY A 5 11.68 6.04 -9.48
C GLY A 5 11.62 4.54 -9.77
N ARG A 6 10.89 3.76 -8.96
CA ARG A 6 10.76 2.29 -9.11
C ARG A 6 9.36 1.82 -8.74
N ILE A 7 8.88 0.80 -9.45
CA ILE A 7 7.61 0.12 -9.19
C ILE A 7 7.94 -1.36 -8.94
N LEU A 8 7.49 -1.89 -7.80
CA LEU A 8 7.67 -3.28 -7.41
C LEU A 8 6.29 -3.95 -7.35
N ALA A 9 6.05 -4.95 -8.20
CA ALA A 9 4.83 -5.75 -8.16
C ALA A 9 5.04 -6.96 -7.24
N VAL A 10 4.16 -7.12 -6.24
CA VAL A 10 4.17 -8.25 -5.31
C VAL A 10 2.91 -9.08 -5.53
N ALA A 11 3.07 -10.36 -5.86
CA ALA A 11 1.96 -11.27 -6.19
C ALA A 11 2.13 -12.63 -5.50
N SER A 12 1.04 -13.39 -5.39
CA SER A 12 1.04 -14.76 -4.87
C SER A 12 0.07 -15.66 -5.64
N GLY A 13 0.41 -16.96 -5.73
CA GLY A 13 -0.45 -17.94 -6.41
C GLY A 13 -1.64 -18.44 -5.57
N LYS A 14 -1.70 -18.09 -4.28
CA LYS A 14 -2.77 -18.46 -3.35
C LYS A 14 -2.94 -17.38 -2.28
N GLY A 15 -4.14 -17.30 -1.70
CA GLY A 15 -4.40 -16.50 -0.48
C GLY A 15 -3.70 -17.08 0.76
N GLY A 16 -3.39 -16.20 1.72
CA GLY A 16 -2.83 -16.61 3.02
C GLY A 16 -1.34 -16.93 3.04
N VAL A 17 -0.60 -16.75 1.94
CA VAL A 17 0.85 -17.03 1.88
C VAL A 17 1.74 -15.91 2.45
N GLY A 18 1.14 -14.84 2.97
CA GLY A 18 1.87 -13.71 3.55
C GLY A 18 2.29 -12.61 2.55
N LYS A 19 1.68 -12.54 1.36
CA LYS A 19 1.93 -11.47 0.37
C LYS A 19 1.90 -10.07 1.01
N SER A 20 0.80 -9.72 1.67
CA SER A 20 0.63 -8.40 2.28
C SER A 20 1.63 -8.15 3.40
N THR A 21 1.96 -9.17 4.19
CA THR A 21 2.99 -9.08 5.24
C THR A 21 4.35 -8.73 4.67
N VAL A 22 4.75 -9.39 3.58
CA VAL A 22 6.02 -9.09 2.90
C VAL A 22 5.98 -7.69 2.28
N THR A 23 4.89 -7.32 1.61
CA THR A 23 4.72 -5.97 1.03
C THR A 23 4.86 -4.88 2.08
N THR A 24 4.14 -4.97 3.20
CA THR A 24 4.18 -3.96 4.26
C THR A 24 5.57 -3.84 4.89
N ASN A 25 6.21 -4.96 5.26
CA ASN A 25 7.54 -4.90 5.88
C ASN A 25 8.62 -4.43 4.90
N LEU A 26 8.54 -4.79 3.62
CA LEU A 26 9.44 -4.27 2.60
C LEU A 26 9.28 -2.76 2.45
N ALA A 27 8.05 -2.26 2.44
CA ALA A 27 7.78 -0.82 2.35
C ALA A 27 8.34 -0.07 3.56
N LEU A 28 8.12 -0.57 4.77
CA LEU A 28 8.67 -0.01 6.01
C LEU A 28 10.21 0.00 5.99
N ALA A 29 10.84 -1.11 5.61
CA ALA A 29 12.30 -1.19 5.54
C ALA A 29 12.92 -0.24 4.47
N LEU A 30 12.19 0.04 3.39
CA LEU A 30 12.61 1.03 2.38
C LEU A 30 12.41 2.47 2.90
N ALA A 31 11.31 2.73 3.62
CA ALA A 31 11.04 4.01 4.25
C ALA A 31 12.06 4.34 5.36
N GLU A 32 12.44 3.36 6.20
CA GLU A 32 13.51 3.48 7.21
C GLU A 32 14.87 3.85 6.59
N ARG A 33 15.10 3.52 5.32
CA ARG A 33 16.28 3.91 4.56
C ARG A 33 16.17 5.32 3.94
N GLY A 34 15.13 6.08 4.27
CA GLY A 34 14.90 7.45 3.80
C GLY A 34 14.30 7.54 2.40
N LEU A 35 13.74 6.45 1.86
CA LEU A 35 13.08 6.47 0.56
C LEU A 35 11.62 6.90 0.70
N SER A 36 11.11 7.67 -0.26
CA SER A 36 9.67 7.87 -0.41
C SER A 36 9.04 6.60 -0.96
N VAL A 37 8.10 6.03 -0.20
CA VAL A 37 7.45 4.76 -0.50
C VAL A 37 5.94 4.95 -0.45
N GLY A 38 5.24 4.43 -1.45
CA GLY A 38 3.79 4.29 -1.44
C GLY A 38 3.41 2.83 -1.70
N ILE A 39 2.28 2.41 -1.14
CA ILE A 39 1.71 1.09 -1.39
C ILE A 39 0.34 1.27 -2.06
N VAL A 40 0.10 0.49 -3.11
CA VAL A 40 -1.22 0.34 -3.72
C VAL A 40 -1.68 -1.08 -3.46
N ASP A 41 -2.67 -1.25 -2.58
CA ASP A 41 -3.28 -2.56 -2.32
C ASP A 41 -4.34 -2.85 -3.37
N ALA A 42 -4.04 -3.78 -4.28
CA ALA A 42 -4.94 -4.23 -5.34
C ALA A 42 -5.64 -5.57 -4.98
N ASP A 43 -5.60 -5.99 -3.71
CA ASP A 43 -6.24 -7.22 -3.26
C ASP A 43 -7.75 -7.01 -3.02
N LEU A 44 -8.57 -7.59 -3.90
CA LEU A 44 -10.04 -7.47 -3.87
C LEU A 44 -10.69 -8.30 -2.76
N TYR A 45 -10.03 -9.37 -2.29
CA TYR A 45 -10.66 -10.35 -1.41
C TYR A 45 -10.41 -10.11 0.08
N GLY A 46 -9.46 -9.24 0.40
CA GLY A 46 -9.08 -8.97 1.78
C GLY A 46 -7.97 -7.93 1.84
N PRO A 47 -8.27 -6.65 1.54
CA PRO A 47 -7.30 -5.57 1.68
C PRO A 47 -6.86 -5.49 3.14
N SER A 48 -5.65 -5.97 3.41
CA SER A 48 -5.12 -6.11 4.77
C SER A 48 -4.08 -5.05 5.10
N ILE A 49 -3.49 -4.42 4.08
CA ILE A 49 -2.36 -3.51 4.24
C ILE A 49 -2.73 -2.27 5.07
N PRO A 50 -3.86 -1.56 4.83
CA PRO A 50 -4.23 -0.41 5.65
C PRO A 50 -4.34 -0.76 7.14
N GLY A 51 -4.98 -1.89 7.46
CA GLY A 51 -5.10 -2.37 8.84
C GLY A 51 -3.74 -2.74 9.46
N MET A 52 -2.82 -3.34 8.68
CA MET A 52 -1.46 -3.64 9.14
C MET A 52 -0.62 -2.38 9.41
N LEU A 53 -0.91 -1.29 8.70
CA LEU A 53 -0.28 0.02 8.89
C LEU A 53 -0.96 0.85 9.98
N GLY A 54 -2.03 0.36 10.62
CA GLY A 54 -2.80 1.12 11.60
C GLY A 54 -3.66 2.24 11.00
N VAL A 55 -3.82 2.26 9.67
CA VAL A 55 -4.67 3.23 8.97
C VAL A 55 -6.15 2.88 9.20
N PRO A 56 -7.00 3.86 9.57
CA PRO A 56 -8.44 3.63 9.72
C PRO A 56 -9.06 3.06 8.43
N THR A 57 -9.84 1.98 8.57
CA THR A 57 -10.47 1.26 7.45
C THR A 57 -12.00 1.38 7.43
N ASN A 58 -12.56 2.08 8.42
CA ASN A 58 -13.99 2.32 8.56
C ASN A 58 -14.49 3.43 7.63
N GLU A 59 -13.59 4.14 6.95
CA GLU A 59 -13.93 5.21 6.01
C GLU A 59 -13.37 4.89 4.62
N PRO A 60 -14.13 5.14 3.54
CA PRO A 60 -13.62 4.96 2.19
C PRO A 60 -12.51 5.99 1.87
N PRO A 61 -11.61 5.70 0.91
CA PRO A 61 -10.60 6.64 0.48
C PRO A 61 -11.24 7.96 0.03
N ARG A 62 -10.67 9.08 0.48
CA ARG A 62 -11.12 10.40 0.05
C ARG A 62 -10.65 10.68 -1.37
N ILE A 63 -11.54 11.26 -2.17
CA ILE A 63 -11.21 11.74 -3.51
C ILE A 63 -10.88 13.23 -3.41
N GLY A 64 -9.69 13.59 -3.87
CA GLY A 64 -9.20 14.95 -3.93
C GLY A 64 -9.54 15.63 -5.26
N PRO A 65 -8.96 16.82 -5.49
CA PRO A 65 -9.04 17.49 -6.77
C PRO A 65 -8.51 16.59 -7.90
N ASP A 66 -9.07 16.73 -9.10
CA ASP A 66 -8.76 15.93 -10.29
C ASP A 66 -9.15 14.43 -10.23
N ASP A 67 -10.16 14.07 -9.43
CA ASP A 67 -10.64 12.68 -9.27
C ASP A 67 -9.55 11.70 -8.81
N LYS A 68 -8.53 12.20 -8.09
CA LYS A 68 -7.44 11.37 -7.55
C LYS A 68 -7.73 10.95 -6.12
N VAL A 69 -7.39 9.71 -5.80
CA VAL A 69 -7.40 9.24 -4.41
C VAL A 69 -6.35 10.01 -3.61
N ILE A 70 -6.77 10.61 -2.50
CA ILE A 70 -5.86 11.17 -1.50
C ILE A 70 -5.23 9.99 -0.75
N PRO A 71 -3.89 9.83 -0.76
CA PRO A 71 -3.24 8.77 -0.02
C PRO A 71 -3.58 8.83 1.47
N ALA A 72 -3.83 7.68 2.08
CA ALA A 72 -3.86 7.59 3.52
C ALA A 72 -2.42 7.57 4.06
N GLU A 73 -2.21 8.26 5.17
CA GLU A 73 -0.91 8.31 5.86
C GLU A 73 -0.92 7.30 7.02
N ALA A 74 0.20 6.63 7.21
CA ALA A 74 0.45 5.67 8.30
C ALA A 74 1.28 6.30 9.41
#